data_AF-A0A967C1L6-F1
#
_entry.id   AF-A0A967C1L6-F1
#
_cell.length_a   1.000
_cell.length_b   1.000
_cell.length_c   1.000
_cell.angle_alpha   90.00
_cell.angle_beta   90.00
_cell.angle_gamma   90.00
#
_symmetry.space_group_name_H-M   'P 1'
#
loop_
_entity.id
_entity.type
_entity.pdbx_description
1 polymer ?
#
loop_
_entity_poly.entity_id
_entity_poly.type
_entity_poly.pdbx_seq_one_letter_code
_entity_poly.pdbx_strand_id
1 'polypeptide(L)'
;MPRINDPKSYFENLGGLHDARVKGLKWLKECHQLSMYIDDINSNFLGTPEYQGALPAEIVFEGIEVLDIGLEIKSDSFSIYDIGIESGKSGFSVSIKFAPGGRMSFVCANVTVNADVK
;
A
#
# COMPACT_ATOMS: atom_id res chain seq x y z
N MET A 1 -13.43 -10.01 -4.11
CA MET A 1 -12.51 -9.01 -4.69
C MET A 1 -11.37 -9.77 -5.36
N PRO A 2 -10.87 -9.34 -6.54
CA PRO A 2 -9.81 -10.07 -7.21
C PRO A 2 -8.50 -9.91 -6.45
N ARG A 3 -7.93 -11.04 -6.03
CA ARG A 3 -6.57 -11.07 -5.45
C ARG A 3 -5.56 -10.74 -6.53
N ILE A 4 -4.52 -10.01 -6.16
CA ILE A 4 -3.41 -9.72 -7.06
C ILE A 4 -2.44 -10.90 -7.01
N ASN A 5 -2.29 -11.60 -8.13
CA ASN A 5 -1.41 -12.77 -8.22
C ASN A 5 0.08 -12.40 -8.17
N ASP A 6 0.43 -11.21 -8.67
CA ASP A 6 1.79 -10.67 -8.62
C ASP A 6 1.75 -9.23 -8.08
N PRO A 7 1.68 -9.05 -6.74
CA PRO A 7 1.60 -7.73 -6.14
C PRO A 7 2.82 -6.86 -6.47
N LYS A 8 4.01 -7.45 -6.58
CA LYS A 8 5.22 -6.71 -6.91
C LYS A 8 5.06 -6.01 -8.27
N SER A 9 4.81 -6.78 -9.33
CA SER A 9 4.64 -6.20 -10.67
C SER A 9 3.44 -5.25 -10.72
N TYR A 10 2.36 -5.52 -9.98
CA TYR A 10 1.19 -4.65 -9.93
C TYR A 10 1.55 -3.24 -9.41
N PHE A 11 2.25 -3.13 -8.27
CA PHE A 11 2.62 -1.83 -7.72
C PHE A 11 3.77 -1.17 -8.48
N GLU A 12 4.71 -1.94 -9.05
CA GLU A 12 5.74 -1.40 -9.96
C GLU A 12 5.11 -0.74 -11.19
N ASN A 13 4.08 -1.35 -11.78
CA ASN A 13 3.34 -0.78 -12.91
C ASN A 13 2.55 0.49 -12.55
N LEU A 14 2.25 0.71 -11.27
CA LEU A 14 1.66 1.95 -10.74
C LEU A 14 2.72 2.99 -10.36
N GLY A 15 4.00 2.72 -10.67
CA GLY A 15 5.11 3.60 -10.29
C GLY A 15 5.44 3.55 -8.80
N GLY A 16 5.23 2.40 -8.15
CA GLY A 16 5.63 2.19 -6.76
C GLY A 16 4.83 2.98 -5.72
N LEU A 17 3.65 3.50 -6.08
CA LEU A 17 2.83 4.35 -5.21
C LEU A 17 3.58 5.57 -4.65
N HIS A 18 4.64 6.03 -5.31
CA HIS A 18 5.36 7.20 -4.86
C HIS A 18 4.41 8.41 -4.73
N ASP A 19 4.58 9.14 -3.64
CA ASP A 19 3.79 10.31 -3.25
C ASP A 19 2.29 10.06 -3.01
N ALA A 20 1.84 8.80 -3.08
CA ALA A 20 0.47 8.43 -2.74
C ALA A 20 0.22 8.73 -1.26
N ARG A 21 -0.80 9.57 -0.97
CA ARG A 21 -1.07 9.97 0.41
C ARG A 21 -1.91 8.92 1.10
N VAL A 22 -1.46 8.52 2.28
CA VAL A 22 -2.17 7.58 3.13
C VAL A 22 -3.19 8.36 3.95
N LYS A 23 -4.48 8.06 3.77
CA LYS A 23 -5.60 8.64 4.55
C LYS A 23 -5.79 7.94 5.88
N GLY A 24 -5.37 6.69 5.99
CA GLY A 24 -5.49 5.93 7.23
C GLY A 24 -4.99 4.49 7.10
N LEU A 25 -4.77 3.88 8.25
CA LEU A 25 -4.43 2.47 8.41
C LEU A 25 -5.43 1.84 9.37
N LYS A 26 -5.90 0.64 9.04
CA LYS A 26 -6.75 -0.15 9.93
C LYS A 26 -6.17 -1.55 10.06
N TRP A 27 -5.78 -1.91 11.28
CA TRP A 27 -5.28 -3.23 11.61
C TRP A 27 -6.32 -3.99 12.43
N LEU A 28 -6.74 -5.15 11.93
CA LEU A 28 -7.66 -6.07 12.60
C LEU A 28 -6.90 -7.36 12.94
N LYS A 29 -6.34 -7.41 14.15
CA LYS A 29 -5.53 -8.55 14.60
C LYS A 29 -6.27 -9.88 14.52
N GLU A 30 -7.52 -9.92 14.96
CA GLU A 30 -8.34 -11.15 14.98
C GLU A 30 -8.61 -11.69 13.56
N CYS A 31 -8.64 -10.80 12.56
CA CYS A 31 -8.83 -11.14 11.16
C CYS A 31 -7.51 -11.29 10.40
N HIS A 32 -6.36 -11.06 11.05
CA HIS A 32 -5.05 -10.99 10.41
C HIS A 32 -5.04 -10.09 9.17
N GLN A 33 -5.69 -8.93 9.25
CA GLN A 33 -5.93 -8.05 8.11
C GLN A 33 -5.46 -6.63 8.37
N LEU A 34 -4.65 -6.10 7.45
CA LEU A 34 -4.23 -4.71 7.40
C LEU A 34 -4.84 -4.03 6.18
N SER A 35 -5.62 -2.98 6.39
CA SER A 35 -6.12 -2.11 5.32
C SER A 35 -5.35 -0.79 5.32
N MET A 36 -4.95 -0.33 4.14
CA MET A 36 -4.36 0.98 3.89
C MET A 36 -5.24 1.76 2.91
N TYR A 37 -5.68 2.94 3.32
CA TYR A 37 -6.53 3.81 2.51
C TYR A 37 -5.67 4.86 1.81
N ILE A 38 -5.69 4.84 0.48
CA ILE A 38 -4.93 5.74 -0.40
C ILE A 38 -5.90 6.70 -1.08
N ASP A 39 -5.52 7.97 -1.19
CA ASP A 39 -6.37 8.97 -1.82
C ASP A 39 -6.29 8.99 -3.34
N ASP A 40 -5.12 8.68 -3.90
CA ASP A 40 -4.92 8.50 -5.33
C ASP A 40 -3.84 7.45 -5.58
N ILE A 41 -4.24 6.30 -6.11
CA ILE A 41 -3.30 5.22 -6.47
C ILE A 41 -2.50 5.55 -7.74
N ASN A 42 -2.95 6.53 -8.53
CA ASN A 42 -2.29 7.00 -9.75
C ASN A 42 -1.36 8.21 -9.50
N SER A 43 -1.12 8.57 -8.23
CA SER A 43 -0.41 9.79 -7.84
C SER A 43 0.98 9.93 -8.47
N ASN A 44 1.68 8.82 -8.72
CA ASN A 44 3.00 8.85 -9.37
C ASN A 44 2.95 9.39 -10.82
N PHE A 45 1.81 9.30 -11.49
CA PHE A 45 1.64 9.82 -12.86
C PHE A 45 1.18 11.29 -12.88
N LEU A 46 0.93 11.92 -11.72
CA LEU A 46 0.40 13.28 -11.66
C LEU A 46 1.30 14.26 -12.45
N GLY A 47 0.71 14.94 -13.44
CA GLY A 47 1.43 15.86 -14.32
C GLY A 47 1.97 15.23 -15.60
N THR A 48 1.76 13.94 -15.82
CA THR A 48 2.08 13.25 -17.09
C THR A 48 0.81 12.93 -17.90
N PRO A 49 0.92 12.71 -19.23
CA PRO A 49 -0.22 12.29 -20.06
C PRO A 49 -0.84 10.95 -19.67
N GLU A 50 -0.09 10.09 -18.98
CA GLU A 50 -0.54 8.79 -18.47
C GLU A 50 -1.45 8.91 -17.23
N TYR A 51 -1.54 10.10 -16.61
CA TYR A 51 -2.42 10.32 -15.47
C TYR A 51 -3.90 10.16 -15.86
N GLN A 52 -4.52 9.09 -15.36
CA GLN A 52 -5.93 8.79 -15.63
C GLN A 52 -6.90 9.54 -14.69
N GLY A 53 -6.38 10.45 -13.86
CA GLY A 53 -7.13 11.14 -12.81
C GLY A 53 -7.05 10.42 -11.47
N ALA A 54 -7.52 11.14 -10.44
CA ALA A 54 -7.46 10.67 -9.07
C ALA A 54 -8.33 9.43 -8.87
N LEU A 55 -7.72 8.36 -8.36
CA LEU A 55 -8.38 7.09 -8.09
C LEU A 55 -8.12 6.65 -6.64
N PRO A 56 -9.03 6.97 -5.70
CA PRO A 56 -8.95 6.48 -4.34
C PRO A 56 -9.04 4.96 -4.29
N ALA A 57 -8.28 4.35 -3.38
CA ALA A 57 -8.23 2.90 -3.24
C ALA A 57 -8.01 2.44 -1.81
N GLU A 58 -8.55 1.27 -1.46
CA GLU A 58 -8.17 0.49 -0.29
C GLU A 58 -7.25 -0.64 -0.72
N ILE A 59 -6.05 -0.69 -0.15
CA ILE A 59 -5.14 -1.82 -0.27
C ILE A 59 -5.32 -2.71 0.96
N VAL A 60 -5.74 -3.96 0.74
CA VAL A 60 -5.98 -4.94 1.81
C VAL A 60 -4.92 -6.02 1.75
N PHE A 61 -4.21 -6.18 2.87
CA PHE A 61 -3.26 -7.27 3.10
C PHE A 61 -3.89 -8.27 4.05
N GLU A 62 -4.03 -9.52 3.61
CA GLU A 62 -4.68 -10.60 4.36
C GLU A 62 -3.67 -11.67 4.81
N GLY A 63 -3.94 -12.30 5.97
CA GLY A 63 -3.06 -13.34 6.51
C GLY A 63 -1.75 -12.76 7.04
N ILE A 64 -1.83 -11.63 7.74
CA ILE A 64 -0.68 -10.98 8.35
C ILE A 64 -0.16 -11.80 9.54
N GLU A 65 1.10 -12.23 9.46
CA GLU A 65 1.76 -13.04 10.50
C GLU A 65 2.62 -12.20 11.45
N VAL A 66 3.32 -11.22 10.88
CA VAL A 66 4.23 -10.30 11.59
C VAL A 66 3.92 -8.90 11.10
N LEU A 67 3.83 -7.94 12.03
CA LEU A 67 3.61 -6.54 11.74
C LEU A 67 4.52 -5.68 12.63
N ASP A 68 5.49 -5.01 12.01
CA ASP A 68 6.36 -4.01 12.63
C ASP A 68 5.98 -2.63 12.08
N ILE A 69 5.61 -1.72 12.97
CA ILE A 69 5.20 -0.36 12.63
C ILE A 69 6.00 0.62 13.49
N GLY A 70 6.76 1.49 12.83
CA GLY A 70 7.43 2.62 13.46
C GLY A 70 7.04 3.89 12.74
N LEU A 71 5.98 4.57 13.19
CA LEU A 71 5.53 5.83 12.61
C LEU A 71 5.99 6.99 13.48
N GLU A 72 6.91 7.81 12.97
CA GLU A 72 7.35 9.06 13.60
C GLU A 72 6.81 10.26 12.82
N ILE A 73 5.51 10.22 12.52
CA ILE A 73 4.85 11.23 11.67
C ILE A 73 4.23 12.28 12.58
N LYS A 74 4.75 13.51 12.51
CA LYS A 74 4.22 14.67 13.24
C LYS A 74 3.29 15.55 12.39
N SER A 75 2.98 15.11 11.17
CA SER A 75 2.18 15.82 10.18
C SER A 75 0.79 15.21 10.10
N ASP A 76 -0.22 16.03 9.80
CA ASP A 76 -1.61 15.59 9.59
C ASP A 76 -1.76 14.70 8.34
N SER A 77 -0.74 14.66 7.49
CA SER A 77 -0.67 13.76 6.35
C SER A 77 0.73 13.19 6.15
N PHE A 78 0.79 11.96 5.65
CA PHE A 78 2.01 11.32 5.18
C PHE A 78 1.74 10.60 3.86
N SER A 79 2.80 10.45 3.07
CA SER A 79 2.76 9.75 1.79
C SER A 79 3.70 8.55 1.79
N ILE A 80 3.49 7.65 0.84
CA ILE A 80 4.42 6.57 0.57
C ILE A 80 5.65 7.16 -0.12
N TYR A 81 6.80 7.00 0.53
CA TYR A 81 8.10 7.33 -0.06
C TYR A 81 8.63 6.16 -0.89
N ASP A 82 8.38 4.92 -0.47
CA ASP A 82 8.91 3.72 -1.11
C ASP A 82 8.10 2.50 -0.64
N ILE A 83 7.80 1.58 -1.56
CA ILE A 83 7.19 0.28 -1.26
C ILE A 83 8.00 -0.83 -1.92
N GLY A 84 8.48 -1.76 -1.09
CA GLY A 84 9.15 -2.98 -1.52
C GLY A 84 8.29 -4.19 -1.25
N ILE A 85 8.07 -5.03 -2.27
CA ILE A 85 7.36 -6.30 -2.14
C ILE A 85 8.23 -7.43 -2.69
N GLU A 86 8.41 -8.47 -1.89
CA GLU A 86 9.15 -9.66 -2.26
C GLU A 86 8.28 -10.91 -2.08
N SER A 87 8.23 -11.76 -3.10
CA SER A 87 7.55 -13.05 -3.03
C SER A 87 8.39 -14.05 -2.23
N GLY A 88 7.82 -14.58 -1.16
CA GLY A 88 8.39 -15.65 -0.35
C GLY A 88 7.73 -17.00 -0.62
N LYS A 89 8.09 -18.03 0.17
CA LYS A 89 7.53 -19.38 0.01
C LYS A 89 6.04 -19.49 0.39
N SER A 90 5.56 -18.67 1.31
CA SER A 90 4.21 -18.75 1.87
C SER A 90 3.39 -17.46 1.75
N GLY A 91 3.88 -16.46 1.01
CA GLY A 91 3.23 -15.16 0.89
C GLY A 91 4.19 -14.08 0.40
N PHE A 92 3.95 -12.85 0.83
CA PHE A 92 4.67 -11.65 0.41
C PHE A 92 5.27 -10.93 1.63
N SER A 93 6.54 -10.59 1.55
CA SER A 93 7.19 -9.66 2.46
C SER A 93 6.97 -8.25 1.92
N VAL A 94 6.39 -7.37 2.73
CA VAL A 94 6.08 -5.99 2.35
C VAL A 94 6.85 -5.05 3.27
N SER A 95 7.48 -4.05 2.68
CA SER A 95 8.15 -2.95 3.38
C SER A 95 7.70 -1.63 2.79
N ILE A 96 7.36 -0.68 3.65
CA ILE A 96 6.85 0.64 3.26
C ILE A 96 7.61 1.69 4.06
N LYS A 97 8.14 2.69 3.38
CA LYS A 97 8.70 3.90 3.98
C LYS A 97 7.74 5.04 3.73
N PHE A 98 7.55 5.88 4.73
CA PHE A 98 6.68 7.04 4.64
C PHE A 98 7.50 8.33 4.64
N ALA A 99 7.00 9.36 3.95
CA ALA A 99 7.49 10.73 4.05
C ALA A 99 6.55 11.56 4.95
N PRO A 100 7.05 12.43 5.85
CA PRO A 100 8.46 12.79 6.02
C PRO A 100 9.28 11.79 6.87
N GLY A 101 8.65 10.75 7.43
CA GLY A 101 9.34 9.72 8.18
C GLY A 101 8.42 8.59 8.61
N GLY A 102 9.01 7.47 9.01
CA GLY A 102 8.29 6.28 9.45
C GLY A 102 8.45 5.10 8.49
N ARG A 103 8.24 3.90 9.03
CA ARG A 103 8.33 2.64 8.30
C ARG A 103 7.29 1.65 8.79
N MET A 104 6.93 0.74 7.90
CA MET A 104 6.09 -0.42 8.20
C MET A 104 6.63 -1.62 7.45
N SER A 105 6.72 -2.77 8.11
CA SER A 105 7.08 -4.03 7.47
C SER A 105 6.25 -5.18 8.01
N PHE A 106 5.81 -6.06 7.13
CA PHE A 106 4.98 -7.20 7.48
C PHE A 106 5.07 -8.32 6.44
N VAL A 107 4.55 -9.49 6.82
CA VAL A 107 4.36 -10.63 5.92
C VAL A 107 2.88 -10.90 5.79
N CYS A 108 2.37 -11.02 4.57
CA CYS A 108 0.97 -11.33 4.28
C CYS A 108 0.83 -12.47 3.26
N ALA A 109 -0.28 -13.21 3.32
CA ALA A 109 -0.57 -14.27 2.37
C ALA A 109 -1.16 -13.75 1.05
N ASN A 110 -1.98 -12.69 1.09
CA ASN A 110 -2.64 -12.14 -0.09
C ASN A 110 -2.67 -10.62 -0.06
N VAL A 111 -2.72 -10.03 -1.25
CA VAL A 111 -2.94 -8.59 -1.45
C VAL A 111 -4.13 -8.40 -2.38
N THR A 112 -5.01 -7.49 -2.00
CA THR A 112 -6.16 -7.06 -2.80
C THR A 112 -6.15 -5.55 -2.89
N VAL A 113 -6.45 -5.00 -4.06
CA VAL A 113 -6.68 -3.57 -4.23
C VAL A 113 -8.13 -3.36 -4.63
N ASN A 114 -8.83 -2.56 -3.84
CA ASN A 114 -10.17 -2.11 -4.11
C ASN A 114 -10.12 -0.62 -4.48
N ALA A 115 -10.01 -0.35 -5.76
CA ALA A 115 -10.19 0.99 -6.29
C ALA A 115 -11.66 1.14 -6.68
N ASP A 116 -12.34 2.17 -6.19
CA ASP A 116 -13.70 2.49 -6.62
C ASP A 116 -13.66 2.85 -8.11
N VAL A 117 -13.95 1.86 -8.96
CA VAL A 117 -14.25 2.12 -10.37
C VAL A 117 -15.60 2.83 -10.38
N LYS A 118 -15.58 4.11 -10.76
CA LYS A 118 -16.78 4.94 -10.94
C LYS A 118 -17.87 4.21 -11.72
#